data_AF-W4RNA5-F1
#
_entry.id   AF-W4RNA5-F1
#
_cell.length_a   1.000
_cell.length_b   1.000
_cell.length_c   1.000
_cell.angle_alpha   90.00
_cell.angle_beta   90.00
_cell.angle_gamma   90.00
#
_symmetry.space_group_name_H-M   'P 1'
#
loop_
_entity.id
_entity.type
_entity.pdbx_description
1 polymer ?
#
loop_
_entity_poly.entity_id
_entity_poly.type
_entity_poly.pdbx_seq_one_letter_code
_entity_poly.pdbx_strand_id
1 'polypeptide(L)' 'MDDHEIIQKIVGFINDAIDWEGESPKVQKTGAIVIGEKTIKVLYGGEIELYFQSEIGLKLMKAEPEFFEMTGLNN' A
#
# COMPACT_ATOMS: atom_id res chain seq x y z
N MET A 1 -12.46 -1.16 -15.85
CA MET A 1 -11.15 -1.74 -15.50
C MET A 1 -11.33 -3.22 -15.32
N ASP A 2 -10.46 -4.00 -15.95
CA ASP A 2 -10.28 -5.40 -15.62
C ASP A 2 -9.22 -5.55 -14.51
N ASP A 3 -9.05 -6.76 -13.99
CA ASP A 3 -8.10 -7.04 -12.91
C ASP A 3 -6.66 -6.70 -13.32
N HIS A 4 -6.30 -6.80 -14.60
CA HIS A 4 -4.97 -6.49 -15.08
C HIS A 4 -4.67 -4.98 -14.96
N GLU A 5 -5.60 -4.12 -15.38
CA GLU A 5 -5.47 -2.67 -15.23
C GLU A 5 -5.40 -2.25 -13.75
N ILE A 6 -6.18 -2.88 -12.87
CA ILE A 6 -6.16 -2.60 -11.43
C ILE A 6 -4.79 -2.95 -10.83
N ILE A 7 -4.28 -4.14 -11.14
CA ILE A 7 -2.98 -4.59 -10.66
C ILE A 7 -1.86 -3.66 -11.13
N GLN A 8 -1.86 -3.25 -12.40
CA GLN A 8 -0.85 -2.34 -12.94
C GLN A 8 -0.84 -0.99 -12.21
N LYS A 9 -2.02 -0.44 -11.90
CA LYS A 9 -2.11 0.80 -11.13
C LYS A 9 -1.55 0.64 -9.71
N ILE A 10 -1.94 -0.43 -9.00
CA ILE A 10 -1.44 -0.71 -7.65
C ILE A 10 0.09 -0.86 -7.65
N VAL A 11 0.65 -1.57 -8.64
CA VAL A 11 2.11 -1.68 -8.81
C VAL A 11 2.75 -0.31 -9.07
N GLY A 12 2.09 0.56 -9.85
CA GLY A 12 2.49 1.97 -10.03
C GLY A 12 2.64 2.70 -8.70
N PHE A 13 1.61 2.69 -7.85
CA PHE A 13 1.66 3.31 -6.52
C PHE A 13 2.82 2.81 -5.66
N ILE A 14 3.08 1.50 -5.65
CA ILE A 14 4.18 0.91 -4.88
C ILE A 14 5.54 1.31 -5.45
N ASN A 15 5.66 1.43 -6.77
CA ASN A 15 6.91 1.84 -7.42
C ASN A 15 7.21 3.33 -7.21
N ASP A 16 6.18 4.17 -7.22
CA ASP A 16 6.29 5.61 -6.98
C ASP A 16 6.50 5.95 -5.49
N ALA A 17 6.18 5.01 -4.59
CA ALA A 17 6.46 5.13 -3.16
C ALA A 17 7.96 5.14 -2.88
N ILE A 18 8.36 5.96 -1.91
CA ILE A 18 9.75 6.10 -1.48
C ILE A 18 10.16 4.97 -0.55
N ASP A 19 11.41 4.53 -0.64
CA ASP A 19 11.98 3.62 0.34
C ASP A 19 12.03 4.30 1.71
N TRP A 20 11.54 3.61 2.73
CA TRP A 20 11.47 4.11 4.09
C TRP A 20 12.39 3.29 5.00
N GLU A 21 13.45 3.92 5.46
CA GLU A 21 14.45 3.28 6.35
C GLU A 21 14.08 3.40 7.85
N GLY A 22 13.02 4.13 8.17
CA GLY A 22 12.53 4.28 9.54
C GLY A 22 11.67 3.10 10.01
N GLU A 23 11.30 3.12 11.28
CA GLU A 23 10.29 2.18 11.79
C GLU A 23 8.92 2.48 11.16
N SER A 24 8.11 1.44 10.98
CA SER A 24 6.70 1.63 10.63
C SER A 24 6.00 2.40 11.76
N PRO A 25 5.09 3.34 11.47
CA PRO A 25 4.39 4.10 12.50
C PRO A 25 3.59 3.17 13.41
N LYS A 26 3.22 3.67 14.59
CA LYS A 26 2.27 2.99 15.48
C LYS A 26 0.90 2.94 14.79
N VAL A 27 0.68 1.85 14.07
CA VAL A 27 -0.41 1.65 13.11
C VAL A 27 -1.79 1.72 13.77
N GLN A 28 -2.76 2.38 13.12
CA GLN A 28 -4.16 2.35 13.55
C GLN A 28 -4.97 1.25 12.84
N LYS A 29 -4.69 0.98 11.55
CA LYS A 29 -5.33 -0.06 10.73
C LYS A 29 -4.32 -0.80 9.85
N THR A 30 -4.55 -2.10 9.66
CA THR A 30 -3.73 -2.94 8.78
C THR A 30 -4.61 -3.64 7.77
N GLY A 31 -4.18 -3.62 6.52
CA GLY A 31 -4.75 -4.38 5.42
C GLY A 31 -3.68 -5.23 4.75
N ALA A 32 -4.11 -6.11 3.85
CA ALA A 32 -3.21 -6.88 3.01
C ALA A 32 -3.76 -6.92 1.60
N ILE A 33 -2.87 -6.74 0.62
CA ILE A 33 -3.18 -6.91 -0.79
C ILE A 33 -2.33 -8.08 -1.31
N VAL A 34 -2.93 -8.89 -2.18
CA VAL A 34 -2.28 -10.05 -2.80
C VAL A 34 -2.13 -9.77 -4.28
N ILE A 35 -0.88 -9.75 -4.77
CA ILE A 35 -0.54 -9.53 -6.18
C ILE A 35 0.28 -10.73 -6.66
N GLY A 36 -0.35 -11.59 -7.46
CA GLY A 36 0.24 -12.88 -7.82
C GLY A 36 0.50 -13.73 -6.58
N GLU A 37 1.75 -14.14 -6.37
CA GLU A 37 2.18 -14.91 -5.19
C GLU A 37 2.68 -14.01 -4.04
N LYS A 38 2.73 -12.69 -4.24
CA LYS A 38 3.25 -11.75 -3.24
C LYS A 38 2.11 -11.21 -2.39
N THR A 39 2.29 -11.26 -1.08
CA THR A 39 1.42 -10.56 -0.12
C THR A 39 2.12 -9.29 0.35
N ILE A 40 1.47 -8.15 0.20
CA ILE A 40 1.97 -6.86 0.66
C ILE A 40 1.06 -6.40 1.78
N LYS A 41 1.65 -6.14 2.94
CA LYS A 41 0.92 -5.60 4.08
C LYS A 41 0.85 -4.08 3.94
N VAL A 42 -0.35 -3.54 4.03
CA VAL A 42 -0.59 -2.09 3.96
C VAL A 42 -0.89 -1.63 5.38
N LEU A 43 -0.08 -0.72 5.91
CA LEU A 43 -0.29 -0.09 7.22
C LEU A 43 -0.83 1.32 6.96
N TYR A 44 -1.97 1.63 7.57
CA TYR A 44 -2.67 2.89 7.33
C TYR A 44 -3.48 3.31 8.57
N GLY A 45 -3.94 4.55 8.59
CA GLY A 45 -4.76 5.11 9.67
C GLY A 45 -3.98 6.05 10.58
N GLY A 46 -4.53 7.27 10.69
CA GLY A 46 -3.81 8.48 11.08
C GLY A 46 -3.71 9.47 9.90
N GLU A 47 -2.82 10.45 10.00
CA GLU A 47 -2.55 11.42 8.93
C GLU A 47 -2.01 10.72 7.67
N ILE A 48 -2.72 10.94 6.54
CA ILE A 48 -2.27 11.07 5.13
C ILE A 48 -1.19 10.12 4.56
N GLU A 49 -0.82 9.03 5.21
CA GLU A 49 0.31 8.17 4.80
C GLU A 49 -0.08 6.69 4.71
N LEU A 50 0.51 6.01 3.72
CA LEU A 50 0.40 4.58 3.46
C LEU A 50 1.78 3.95 3.50
N TYR A 51 1.91 2.86 4.24
CA TYR A 51 3.15 2.10 4.35
C TYR A 51 2.97 0.72 3.73
N PHE A 52 3.79 0.40 2.75
CA PHE A 52 3.85 -0.92 2.12
C PHE A 52 4.97 -1.73 2.73
N GLN A 53 4.61 -2.76 3.49
CA GLN A 53 5.54 -3.66 4.14
C GLN A 53 5.59 -5.00 3.41
N SER A 54 6.82 -5.43 3.07
CA SER A 54 7.11 -6.74 2.51
C SER A 54 8.36 -7.34 3.17
N GLU A 55 8.76 -8.54 2.74
CA GLU A 55 10.01 -9.18 3.20
C GLU A 55 11.27 -8.41 2.77
N ILE A 56 11.19 -7.62 1.69
CA ILE A 56 12.33 -6.92 1.10
C ILE A 56 12.55 -5.56 1.76
N GLY A 57 11.51 -4.96 2.34
CA GLY A 57 11.60 -3.65 2.95
C GLY A 57 10.26 -2.97 3.14
N LEU A 58 10.35 -1.69 3.51
CA LEU A 58 9.23 -0.81 3.81
C LEU A 58 9.26 0.37 2.83
N LYS A 59 8.13 0.67 2.22
CA LYS A 59 7.93 1.85 1.40
C LYS A 59 6.83 2.74 1.96
N LEU A 60 6.93 4.04 1.70
CA LEU A 60 6.00 5.07 2.14
C LEU A 60 5.47 5.86 0.94
N MET A 61 4.16 6.11 0.92
CA MET A 61 3.55 7.10 0.06
C MET A 61 2.49 7.90 0.80
N LYS A 62 2.13 9.05 0.23
CA LYS A 62 0.93 9.77 0.66
C LYS A 62 -0.30 8.92 0.34
N ALA A 63 -1.26 8.91 1.23
CA ALA A 63 -2.55 8.26 1.05
C ALA A 63 -3.33 8.91 -0.11
N GLU A 64 -3.58 8.13 -1.17
CA GLU A 64 -4.34 8.55 -2.33
C GLU A 64 -5.74 7.88 -2.31
N PRO A 65 -6.84 8.64 -2.47
CA PRO A 65 -8.19 8.06 -2.46
C PRO A 65 -8.38 6.93 -3.47
N GLU A 66 -7.82 7.07 -4.67
CA GLU A 66 -7.90 6.06 -5.74
C GLU A 66 -7.31 4.71 -5.30
N PHE A 67 -6.29 4.72 -4.45
CA PHE A 67 -5.69 3.49 -3.92
C PHE A 67 -6.69 2.71 -3.06
N PHE A 68 -7.45 3.38 -2.20
CA PHE A 68 -8.46 2.73 -1.36
C PHE A 68 -9.65 2.21 -2.18
N GLU A 69 -10.08 2.98 -3.18
CA GLU A 69 -11.14 2.55 -4.11
C GLU A 69 -10.78 1.26 -4.85
N MET A 70 -9.53 1.12 -5.29
CA MET A 70 -9.06 -0.08 -6.00
C MET A 70 -8.81 -1.28 -5.09
N THR A 71 -8.33 -1.04 -3.86
CA THR A 71 -7.94 -2.13 -2.94
C THR A 71 -9.07 -2.59 -2.03
N GLY A 72 -10.17 -1.84 -1.94
CA GLY A 72 -11.27 -2.13 -1.02
C GLY A 72 -10.88 -1.98 0.46
N LEU A 73 -9.71 -1.41 0.74
CA LEU A 73 -9.28 -1.11 2.09
C LEU A 73 -10.09 0.07 2.60
N ASN A 74 -10.86 -0.15 3.67
CA ASN A 74 -11.70 0.90 4.24
C ASN A 74 -10.92 1.70 5.30
N ASN A 75 -10.88 3.02 5.11
CA ASN A 75 -10.28 4.00 6.01
C ASN A 75 -11.05 4.16 7.32
#